data_AF-A0A7L4N613-F1
#
_entry.id   AF-A0A7L4N613-F1
#
_cell.length_a   1.000
_cell.length_b   1.000
_cell.length_c   1.000
_cell.angle_alpha   90.00
_cell.angle_beta   90.00
_cell.angle_gamma   90.00
#
_symmetry.space_group_name_H-M   'P 1'
#
loop_
_entity.id
_entity.type
_entity.pdbx_description
1 polymer ?
#
loop_
_entity_poly.entity_id
_entity_poly.type
_entity_poly.pdbx_seq_one_letter_code
_entity_poly.pdbx_strand_id
1 'polypeptide(L)' 'KRMEALEVHGAVAAVHHFWLRSFCDVYLETAKRSLQDPSLASETRWTLLSCSDLGLKLLAPFAPFLAEEL' A
#
# COMPACT_ATOMS: atom_id res chain seq x y z
N LYS A 1 16.86 -4.74 0.17
CA LYS A 1 18.09 -3.92 0.17
C LYS A 1 18.20 -2.91 1.32
N ARG A 2 17.24 -2.00 1.58
CA ARG A 2 17.37 -1.04 2.71
C ARG A 2 17.19 -1.65 4.11
N MET A 3 16.23 -2.58 4.30
CA MET A 3 16.10 -3.32 5.57
C MET A 3 17.30 -4.23 5.84
N GLU A 4 17.94 -4.77 4.80
CA GLU A 4 19.16 -5.59 4.91
C GLU A 4 20.39 -4.75 5.30
N ALA A 5 20.35 -3.44 5.07
CA ALA A 5 21.41 -2.51 5.42
C ALA A 5 21.25 -1.87 6.83
N LEU A 6 20.29 -2.34 7.64
CA LEU A 6 19.95 -1.81 8.97
C LEU A 6 19.55 -0.32 8.98
N GLU A 7 19.24 0.27 7.83
CA GLU A 7 18.74 1.65 7.71
C GLU A 7 17.23 1.70 7.97
N VAL A 8 16.84 1.40 9.21
CA VAL A 8 15.45 1.34 9.66
C VAL A 8 14.71 2.65 9.35
N HIS A 9 15.35 3.80 9.57
CA HIS A 9 14.77 5.12 9.27
C HIS A 9 14.47 5.32 7.78
N GLY A 10 15.38 4.89 6.90
CA GLY A 10 15.19 4.99 5.45
C GLY A 10 14.14 4.01 4.92
N ALA A 11 13.97 2.87 5.59
CA ALA A 11 12.92 1.90 5.28
C ALA A 11 11.53 2.40 5.72
N VAL A 12 11.39 2.91 6.94
CA VAL A 12 10.14 3.52 7.44
C VAL A 12 9.69 4.67 6.55
N ALA A 13 10.61 5.59 6.22
CA ALA A 13 10.30 6.73 5.36
C ALA A 13 9.83 6.28 3.97
N ALA A 14 10.43 5.23 3.41
CA ALA A 14 10.03 4.68 2.11
C ALA A 14 8.66 4.01 2.17
N VAL A 15 8.36 3.23 3.22
CA VAL A 15 7.05 2.60 3.42
C VAL A 15 5.96 3.65 3.61
N HIS A 16 6.22 4.67 4.43
CA HIS A 16 5.30 5.77 4.65
C HIS A 16 5.05 6.58 3.37
N HIS A 17 6.11 6.85 2.60
CA HIS A 17 6.01 7.51 1.29
C HIS A 17 5.19 6.67 0.31
N PHE A 18 5.43 5.36 0.23
CA PHE A 18 4.66 4.46 -0.63
C PHE A 18 3.16 4.54 -0.30
N TRP A 19 2.80 4.41 0.98
CA TRP A 19 1.41 4.42 1.41
C TRP A 19 0.70 5.74 1.07
N LEU A 20 1.25 6.87 1.53
CA LEU A 20 0.57 8.15 1.37
C LEU A 20 0.68 8.70 -0.06
N ARG A 21 1.89 8.73 -0.62
CA ARG A 21 2.18 9.49 -1.84
C ARG A 21 1.99 8.69 -3.12
N SER A 22 2.21 7.39 -3.08
CA SER A 22 2.08 6.54 -4.26
C SER A 22 0.74 5.81 -4.28
N PHE A 23 0.39 5.11 -3.20
CA PHE A 23 -0.81 4.29 -3.14
C PHE A 23 -2.06 5.15 -2.96
N CYS A 24 -2.14 5.96 -1.91
CA CYS A 24 -3.33 6.79 -1.64
C CYS A 24 -3.48 7.95 -2.64
N ASP A 25 -2.48 8.83 -2.75
CA ASP A 25 -2.60 10.05 -3.56
C ASP A 25 -2.74 9.79 -5.07
N VAL A 26 -2.14 8.71 -5.59
CA VAL A 26 -2.12 8.43 -7.04
C VAL A 26 -2.93 7.18 -7.39
N TYR A 27 -2.53 6.02 -6.88
CA TYR A 27 -3.12 4.75 -7.33
C TYR A 27 -4.62 4.65 -6.99
N LEU A 28 -5.00 4.96 -5.75
CA LEU A 28 -6.39 4.96 -5.31
C LEU A 28 -7.23 5.97 -6.09
N GLU A 29 -6.71 7.18 -6.30
CA GLU A 29 -7.37 8.23 -7.08
C GLU A 29 -7.61 7.82 -8.54
N THR A 30 -6.63 7.19 -9.17
CA THR A 30 -6.79 6.66 -10.54
C THR A 30 -7.78 5.49 -10.59
N ALA A 31 -7.75 4.62 -9.58
CA ALA A 31 -8.62 3.45 -9.49
C ALA A 31 -10.10 3.81 -9.30
N LYS A 32 -10.44 4.99 -8.76
CA LYS A 32 -11.83 5.46 -8.63
C LYS A 32 -12.60 5.41 -9.95
N ARG A 33 -11.94 5.74 -11.07
CA ARG A 33 -12.55 5.69 -12.41
C ARG A 33 -12.76 4.25 -12.86
N SER A 34 -11.78 3.38 -12.67
CA SER A 34 -11.86 1.95 -13.01
C SER A 34 -12.89 1.19 -12.16
N LEU A 35 -13.13 1.63 -10.92
CA LEU A 35 -14.17 1.07 -10.04
C LEU A 35 -15.60 1.43 -10.47
N GLN A 36 -15.77 2.51 -11.24
CA GLN A 36 -17.07 2.90 -11.79
C GLN A 36 -17.45 2.09 -13.05
N ASP A 37 -16.47 1.48 -13.71
CA ASP A 37 -16.69 0.62 -14.87
C ASP A 37 -16.95 -0.83 -14.42
N PRO A 38 -18.15 -1.38 -14.64
CA PRO A 38 -18.49 -2.75 -14.22
C PRO A 38 -17.56 -3.82 -14.80
N SER A 39 -16.96 -3.58 -15.97
CA SER A 39 -16.06 -4.53 -16.63
C SER A 39 -14.67 -4.60 -15.98
N LEU A 40 -14.22 -3.51 -15.36
CA LEU A 40 -12.90 -3.38 -14.75
C LEU A 40 -12.94 -3.42 -13.21
N ALA A 41 -14.11 -3.22 -12.62
CA ALA A 41 -14.24 -3.04 -11.17
C ALA A 41 -13.86 -4.29 -10.36
N SER A 42 -13.99 -5.50 -10.92
CA SER A 42 -13.56 -6.74 -10.24
C SER A 42 -12.02 -6.81 -10.14
N GLU A 43 -11.35 -6.69 -11.28
CA GLU A 43 -9.88 -6.75 -11.37
C GLU A 43 -9.22 -5.60 -10.60
N THR A 44 -9.82 -4.41 -10.67
CA THR A 44 -9.35 -3.24 -9.92
C THR A 44 -9.44 -3.48 -8.41
N ARG A 45 -10.54 -4.07 -7.92
CA ARG A 45 -10.68 -4.42 -6.49
C ARG A 45 -9.65 -5.45 -6.05
N TRP A 46 -9.44 -6.49 -6.85
CA TRP A 46 -8.42 -7.51 -6.56
C TRP A 46 -7.01 -6.92 -6.47
N THR A 47 -6.68 -6.05 -7.41
CA THR A 47 -5.36 -5.40 -7.44
C THR A 47 -5.19 -4.47 -6.25
N LEU A 48 -6.20 -3.64 -5.93
CA LEU A 48 -6.19 -2.78 -4.75
C LEU A 48 -6.01 -3.59 -3.46
N LEU A 49 -6.76 -4.68 -3.30
CA LEU A 49 -6.65 -5.54 -2.13
C LEU A 49 -5.25 -6.16 -2.00
N SER A 50 -4.71 -6.68 -3.11
CA SER A 50 -3.39 -7.31 -3.13
C SER A 50 -2.28 -6.31 -2.80
N CYS A 51 -2.38 -5.09 -3.33
CA CYS A 51 -1.44 -4.01 -3.03
C CYS A 51 -1.53 -3.56 -1.57
N SER A 52 -2.75 -3.42 -1.03
CA SER A 52 -2.97 -3.07 0.38
C SER A 52 -2.40 -4.13 1.32
N ASP A 53 -2.69 -5.41 1.08
CA ASP A 53 -2.19 -6.52 1.89
C ASP A 53 -0.64 -6.57 1.91
N LEU A 54 -0.01 -6.40 0.75
CA LEU A 54 1.45 -6.30 0.68
C LEU A 54 1.97 -5.06 1.43
N GLY A 55 1.30 -3.91 1.29
CA GLY A 55 1.63 -2.68 2.00
C GLY A 55 1.52 -2.84 3.52
N LEU A 56 0.52 -3.57 4.01
CA LEU A 56 0.27 -3.77 5.44
C LEU A 56 1.33 -4.71 6.02
N LYS A 57 1.70 -5.76 5.28
CA LYS A 57 2.84 -6.62 5.63
C LYS A 57 4.17 -5.86 5.68
N LEU A 58 4.37 -4.88 4.81
CA LEU A 58 5.55 -3.99 4.85
C LEU A 58 5.49 -2.99 6.02
N LEU A 59 4.30 -2.63 6.49
CA LEU A 59 4.08 -1.74 7.62
C LEU A 59 4.19 -2.46 8.97
N ALA A 60 3.86 -3.76 9.04
CA ALA A 60 3.81 -4.55 10.27
C ALA A 60 5.08 -4.51 11.14
N PRO A 61 6.32 -4.51 10.59
CA PRO A 61 7.54 -4.37 11.40
C PRO A 61 7.67 -3.04 12.14
N PHE A 62 6.92 -2.01 11.71
CA PHE A 62 7.00 -0.65 12.24
C PHE A 62 5.74 -0.24 13.01
N ALA A 63 4.56 -0.67 12.56
CA ALA A 63 3.28 -0.41 13.19
C ALA A 63 2.40 -1.68 13.21
N PRO A 64 2.73 -2.66 14.07
CA PRO A 64 2.11 -3.99 14.05
C PRO A 64 0.61 -3.96 14.36
N PHE A 65 0.20 -3.23 15.41
CA PHE A 65 -1.22 -3.13 15.79
C PHE A 65 -2.06 -2.46 14.70
N LEU A 66 -1.51 -1.43 14.03
CA LEU A 66 -2.22 -0.76 12.94
C LEU A 66 -2.33 -1.68 11.71
N ALA A 67 -1.29 -2.46 11.43
CA ALA A 67 -1.29 -3.40 10.31
C ALA A 67 -2.21 -4.61 10.52
N GLU A 68 -2.50 -4.97 11.77
CA GLU A 68 -3.39 -6.09 12.11
C GLU A 68 -4.88 -5.69 12.13
N GLU A 69 -5.18 -4.44 12.50
CA GLU A 69 -6.55 -3.92 12.58
C GLU A 69 -7.14 -3.48 11.22
N LEU A 70 -6.29 -3.13 10.25
CA LEU A 70 -6.68 -2.64 8.91
C LEU A 70 -6.89 -3.77 7.90
#